data_AF-A0A3D2FYH2-F1
#
_entry.id   AF-A0A3D2FYH2-F1
#
_cell.length_a   1.000
_cell.length_b   1.000
_cell.length_c   1.000
_cell.angle_alpha   90.00
_cell.angle_beta   90.00
_cell.angle_gamma   90.00
#
_symmetry.space_group_name_H-M   'P 1'
#
loop_
_entity.id
_entity.type
_entity.pdbx_description
1 polymer ?
#
loop_
_entity_poly.entity_id
_entity_poly.type
_entity_poly.pdbx_seq_one_letter_code
_entity_poly.pdbx_strand_id
1 'polypeptide(L)'
;MSVLSLLFSLLLPVTVQHAAGISGGEALPEVSPAASAAPESTADAFSGFDALTGVTLLRGGEVETLSMAEYLPGVVAGEMPASFEPDALRAQAAAARS
;
A
#
# COMPACT_ATOMS: atom_id res chain seq x y z
N MET A 1 38.32 3.77 -15.11
CA MET A 1 37.16 4.55 -14.60
C MET A 1 37.18 4.43 -13.09
N SER A 2 37.64 5.48 -12.41
CA SER A 2 37.98 5.44 -10.99
C SER A 2 36.73 5.35 -10.12
N VAL A 3 36.71 4.44 -9.14
CA VAL A 3 35.60 4.20 -8.20
C VAL A 3 35.19 5.49 -7.45
N LEU A 4 36.14 6.42 -7.31
CA LEU A 4 35.94 7.74 -6.72
C LEU A 4 34.95 8.62 -7.54
N SER A 5 34.93 8.47 -8.86
CA SER A 5 33.99 9.18 -9.74
C SER A 5 32.57 8.64 -9.63
N LEU A 6 32.42 7.34 -9.35
CA LEU A 6 31.10 6.70 -9.16
C LEU A 6 30.47 7.12 -7.83
N LEU A 7 31.29 7.20 -6.77
CA LEU A 7 30.87 7.68 -5.45
C LEU A 7 30.42 9.14 -5.50
N PHE A 8 31.15 10.00 -6.22
CA PHE A 8 30.77 11.41 -6.37
C PHE A 8 29.44 11.58 -7.13
N SER A 9 29.24 10.82 -8.22
CA SER A 9 27.99 10.86 -8.99
C SER A 9 26.77 10.33 -8.22
N LEU A 10 26.98 9.45 -7.23
CA LEU A 10 25.91 8.88 -6.41
C LEU A 10 25.45 9.82 -5.28
N LEU A 11 26.31 10.75 -4.84
CA LEU A 11 26.03 11.69 -3.74
C LEU A 11 25.46 13.04 -4.21
N LEU A 12 25.53 13.39 -5.49
CA LEU A 12 24.98 14.65 -6.03
C LEU A 12 23.45 14.84 -5.88
N PRO A 13 22.58 13.83 -6.08
CA PRO A 13 21.13 14.08 -6.07
C PRO A 13 20.57 14.38 -4.66
N VAL A 14 21.28 14.01 -3.58
CA VAL A 14 20.81 14.21 -2.20
C VAL A 14 21.01 15.65 -1.71
N THR A 15 22.05 16.35 -2.17
CA THR A 15 22.38 17.71 -1.67
C THR A 15 21.51 18.79 -2.29
N VAL A 16 20.97 18.58 -3.50
CA VAL A 16 20.10 19.55 -4.18
C VAL A 16 18.72 19.62 -3.52
N GLN A 17 18.22 18.52 -2.96
CA GLN A 17 16.90 18.50 -2.29
C GLN A 17 16.89 19.29 -0.96
N HIS A 18 18.05 19.49 -0.33
CA HIS A 18 18.13 20.18 0.97
C HIS A 18 18.29 21.71 0.85
N ALA A 19 18.64 22.23 -0.33
CA ALA A 19 18.81 23.67 -0.55
C ALA A 19 17.54 24.38 -1.08
N ALA A 20 16.51 23.62 -1.47
CA ALA A 20 15.27 24.15 -2.07
C ALA A 20 14.03 23.99 -1.15
N GLY A 21 14.21 23.82 0.16
CA GLY A 21 13.14 23.46 1.09
C GLY A 21 13.09 24.26 2.39
N ILE A 22 13.71 25.45 2.48
CA ILE A 22 13.62 26.31 3.67
C ILE A 22 12.84 27.59 3.33
N SER A 23 11.53 27.46 3.14
CA SER A 23 10.60 28.60 3.25
C SER A 23 9.17 28.11 3.32
N GLY A 24 8.63 28.01 4.54
CA GLY A 24 7.21 27.75 4.77
C GLY A 24 6.97 27.47 6.23
N GLY A 25 6.43 28.46 6.96
CA GLY A 25 6.31 28.44 8.41
C GLY A 25 5.51 27.27 8.98
N GLU A 26 6.00 26.79 10.12
CA GLU A 26 5.35 25.85 11.01
C GLU A 26 4.11 26.53 11.63
N ALA A 27 2.95 26.26 11.03
CA ALA A 27 1.68 26.34 11.73
C ALA A 27 1.20 24.89 11.91
N LEU A 28 1.34 24.42 13.15
CA LEU A 28 0.88 23.12 13.64
C LEU A 28 -0.51 22.79 13.07
N PRO A 29 -0.69 21.68 12.34
CA PRO A 29 -2.02 21.17 12.09
C PRO A 29 -2.54 20.55 13.39
N GLU A 30 -3.51 21.23 14.01
CA GLU A 30 -4.41 20.64 14.98
C GLU A 30 -5.06 19.42 14.31
N VAL A 31 -4.71 18.21 14.77
CA VAL A 31 -5.34 16.96 14.32
C VAL A 31 -6.76 16.90 14.85
N SER A 32 -7.67 17.56 14.13
CA SER A 32 -9.11 17.40 14.31
C SER A 32 -9.49 15.95 13.98
N PRO A 33 -10.13 15.19 14.89
CA PRO A 33 -10.63 13.86 14.60
C PRO A 33 -11.95 13.99 13.82
N ALA A 34 -11.86 14.46 12.58
CA ALA A 34 -13.00 14.67 11.70
C ALA A 34 -12.68 14.12 10.31
N ALA A 35 -12.42 12.82 10.25
CA ALA A 35 -12.47 12.04 9.01
C ALA A 35 -12.90 10.60 9.28
N SER A 36 -13.94 10.43 10.11
CA SER A 36 -14.79 9.24 10.01
C SER A 36 -15.86 9.54 8.96
N ALA A 37 -15.45 9.55 7.69
CA ALA A 37 -16.36 9.39 6.58
C ALA A 37 -16.21 7.94 6.14
N ALA A 38 -17.02 7.06 6.73
CA ALA A 38 -17.07 5.66 6.37
C ALA A 38 -17.40 5.52 4.87
N PRO A 39 -16.59 4.83 4.06
CA PRO A 39 -16.92 4.54 2.68
C PRO A 39 -17.81 3.30 2.66
N GLU A 40 -19.03 3.42 3.19
CA GLU A 40 -19.99 2.30 3.23
C GLU A 40 -20.51 1.95 1.81
N SER A 41 -20.21 2.77 0.80
CA SER A 41 -20.76 2.63 -0.57
C SER A 41 -19.76 2.13 -1.62
N THR A 42 -18.46 2.04 -1.30
CA THR A 42 -17.46 1.58 -2.28
C THR A 42 -17.24 0.07 -2.26
N ALA A 43 -17.47 -0.60 -1.12
CA ALA A 43 -17.20 -2.02 -0.94
C ALA A 43 -17.98 -2.90 -1.93
N ASP A 44 -19.27 -2.61 -2.17
CA ASP A 44 -20.11 -3.36 -3.11
C ASP A 44 -19.67 -3.20 -4.57
N ALA A 45 -19.26 -1.98 -4.97
CA ALA A 45 -18.78 -1.73 -6.33
C ALA A 45 -17.48 -2.48 -6.62
N PHE A 46 -16.57 -2.55 -5.64
CA PHE A 46 -15.33 -3.30 -5.78
C PHE A 46 -15.53 -4.81 -5.73
N SER A 47 -16.53 -5.32 -5.01
CA SER A 47 -16.79 -6.76 -4.93
C SER A 47 -17.08 -7.39 -6.30
N GLY A 48 -17.76 -6.67 -7.20
CA GLY A 48 -17.99 -7.14 -8.58
C GLY A 48 -16.71 -7.15 -9.42
N PHE A 49 -15.85 -6.16 -9.24
CA PHE A 49 -14.55 -6.08 -9.91
C PHE A 49 -13.57 -7.15 -9.42
N ASP A 50 -13.57 -7.42 -8.12
CA ASP A 50 -12.72 -8.45 -7.50
C ASP A 50 -13.08 -9.85 -8.00
N ALA A 51 -14.37 -10.12 -8.28
CA ALA A 51 -14.81 -11.38 -8.84
C ALA A 51 -14.32 -11.60 -10.29
N LEU A 52 -14.13 -10.52 -11.06
CA LEU A 52 -13.70 -10.57 -12.45
C LEU A 52 -12.18 -10.48 -12.62
N THR A 53 -11.46 -10.04 -11.60
CA THR A 53 -10.01 -9.86 -11.64
C THR A 53 -9.32 -11.17 -11.29
N GLY A 54 -8.60 -11.76 -12.24
CA GLY A 54 -7.84 -12.99 -12.01
C GLY A 54 -6.45 -12.75 -11.41
N VAL A 55 -6.06 -13.57 -10.45
CA VAL A 55 -4.72 -13.63 -9.84
C VAL A 55 -4.14 -15.01 -10.08
N THR A 56 -2.96 -15.06 -10.70
CA THR A 56 -2.25 -16.32 -10.97
C THR A 56 -1.27 -16.62 -9.83
N LEU A 57 -1.35 -17.82 -9.29
CA LEU A 57 -0.68 -18.27 -8.07
C LEU A 57 0.10 -19.54 -8.35
N LEU A 58 1.22 -19.72 -7.67
CA LEU A 58 1.93 -21.00 -7.62
C LEU A 58 1.62 -21.66 -6.27
N ARG A 59 0.87 -22.75 -6.27
CA ARG A 59 0.47 -23.50 -5.07
C ARG A 59 0.86 -24.97 -5.24
N GLY A 60 1.66 -25.50 -4.32
CA GLY A 60 2.02 -26.93 -4.34
C GLY A 60 2.77 -27.37 -5.60
N GLY A 61 3.42 -26.44 -6.31
CA GLY A 61 4.10 -26.71 -7.58
C GLY A 61 3.22 -26.60 -8.83
N GLU A 62 1.92 -26.34 -8.66
CA GLU A 62 0.99 -26.10 -9.77
C GLU A 62 0.63 -24.61 -9.88
N VAL A 63 0.43 -24.15 -11.12
CA VAL A 63 -0.03 -22.80 -11.41
C VAL A 63 -1.55 -22.83 -11.49
N GLU A 64 -2.21 -22.06 -10.63
CA GLU A 64 -3.67 -21.89 -10.59
C GLU A 64 -4.03 -20.41 -10.76
N THR A 65 -5.26 -20.13 -11.20
CA THR A 65 -5.80 -18.76 -11.24
C THR A 65 -7.04 -18.70 -10.37
N LEU A 66 -7.06 -17.75 -9.43
CA LEU A 66 -8.20 -17.45 -8.57
C LEU A 66 -8.74 -16.06 -8.88
N SER A 67 -9.99 -15.80 -8.53
CA SER A 67 -10.48 -14.41 -8.48
C SER A 67 -9.79 -13.64 -7.36
N MET A 68 -9.69 -12.31 -7.49
CA MET A 68 -9.17 -11.43 -6.44
C MET A 68 -10.01 -11.56 -5.16
N ALA A 69 -11.33 -11.80 -5.30
CA ALA A 69 -12.23 -12.06 -4.18
C ALA A 69 -11.87 -13.33 -3.38
N GLU A 70 -11.41 -14.39 -4.05
CA GLU A 70 -10.94 -15.62 -3.40
C GLU A 70 -9.52 -15.48 -2.84
N TYR A 71 -8.68 -14.66 -3.49
CA TYR A 71 -7.28 -14.45 -3.13
C TYR A 71 -7.11 -13.57 -1.88
N LEU A 72 -7.77 -12.41 -1.82
CA LEU A 72 -7.56 -11.40 -0.78
C LEU A 72 -7.75 -11.93 0.66
N PRO A 73 -8.78 -12.75 0.98
CA PRO A 73 -8.91 -13.31 2.33
C PRO A 73 -7.71 -14.14 2.75
N GLY A 74 -7.12 -14.91 1.82
CA GLY A 74 -5.93 -15.71 2.08
C GLY A 74 -4.69 -14.85 2.38
N VAL A 75 -4.51 -13.76 1.62
CA VAL A 75 -3.42 -12.80 1.86
C VAL A 75 -3.56 -12.14 3.22
N VAL A 76 -4.75 -11.62 3.52
CA VAL A 76 -5.00 -10.92 4.79
C VAL A 76 -4.82 -11.88 5.97
N ALA A 77 -5.32 -13.12 5.88
CA ALA A 77 -5.14 -14.11 6.93
C ALA A 77 -3.68 -14.55 7.13
N GLY A 78 -2.85 -14.48 6.09
CA GLY A 78 -1.41 -14.78 6.17
C GLY A 78 -0.59 -13.65 6.80
N GLU A 79 -0.96 -12.39 6.56
CA GLU A 79 -0.26 -11.21 7.04
C GLU A 79 -0.78 -10.71 8.40
N MET A 80 -2.10 -10.78 8.62
CA MET A 80 -2.76 -10.25 9.80
C MET A 80 -3.55 -11.33 10.55
N PRO A 81 -3.29 -11.56 11.85
CA PRO A 81 -4.10 -12.43 12.68
C PRO A 81 -5.57 -11.96 12.72
N ALA A 82 -6.50 -12.91 12.69
CA ALA A 82 -7.94 -12.63 12.76
C ALA A 82 -8.39 -11.91 14.05
N SER A 83 -7.54 -11.86 15.08
CA SER A 83 -7.78 -11.12 16.33
C SER A 83 -7.50 -9.62 16.23
N PHE A 84 -7.01 -9.13 15.09
CA PHE A 84 -6.81 -7.71 14.86
C PHE A 84 -8.14 -6.97 14.73
N GLU A 85 -8.10 -5.66 14.95
CA GLU A 85 -9.25 -4.78 14.72
C GLU A 85 -9.78 -4.94 13.28
N PRO A 86 -11.12 -5.03 13.07
CA PRO A 86 -11.69 -5.17 11.74
C PRO A 86 -11.24 -4.08 10.75
N ASP A 87 -11.02 -2.85 11.22
CA ASP A 87 -10.51 -1.77 10.38
C ASP A 87 -9.07 -1.97 9.94
N ALA A 88 -8.23 -2.60 10.76
CA ALA A 88 -6.88 -2.97 10.37
C ALA A 88 -6.91 -4.04 9.25
N LEU A 89 -7.80 -5.03 9.37
CA LEU A 89 -8.00 -6.06 8.34
C LEU A 89 -8.50 -5.46 7.02
N ARG A 90 -9.42 -4.48 7.07
CA ARG A 90 -9.89 -3.76 5.88
C ARG A 90 -8.79 -2.93 5.24
N ALA A 91 -7.98 -2.23 6.04
CA ALA A 91 -6.85 -1.45 5.54
C ALA A 91 -5.82 -2.36 4.84
N GLN A 92 -5.53 -3.53 5.42
CA GLN A 92 -4.67 -4.52 4.79
C GLN A 92 -5.26 -5.08 3.49
N ALA A 93 -6.56 -5.38 3.46
CA ALA A 93 -7.23 -5.83 2.24
C ALA A 93 -7.15 -4.77 1.13
N ALA A 94 -7.27 -3.49 1.48
CA ALA A 94 -7.10 -2.39 0.54
C ALA A 94 -5.66 -2.28 0.03
N ALA A 95 -4.67 -2.41 0.92
CA ALA A 95 -3.24 -2.38 0.55
C ALA A 95 -2.82 -3.60 -0.30
N ALA A 96 -3.40 -4.77 -0.05
CA ALA A 96 -3.14 -5.98 -0.84
C ALA A 96 -3.77 -5.92 -2.25
N ARG A 97 -4.79 -5.08 -2.44
CA ARG A 97 -5.48 -4.90 -3.73
C ARG A 97 -4.79 -3.86 -4.63
N SER A 98 -4.16 -2.85 -4.05
CA SER A 98 -3.56 -1.70 -4.78
C SER A 98 -2.37 -2.08 -5.62
#